data_AF-A0A3M1TSD6-F1
#
_entry.id   AF-A0A3M1TSD6-F1
#
_cell.length_a   1.000
_cell.length_b   1.000
_cell.length_c   1.000
_cell.angle_alpha   90.00
_cell.angle_beta   90.00
_cell.angle_gamma   90.00
#
_symmetry.space_group_name_H-M   'P 1'
#
loop_
_entity.id
_entity.type
_entity.pdbx_description
1 polymer ?
#
loop_
_entity_poly.entity_id
_entity_poly.type
_entity_poly.pdbx_seq_one_letter_code
_entity_poly.pdbx_strand_id
1 'polypeptide(L)' 'MTLPIRIAALVAGSLLLLAPPASAQSDLEKKRDKKLNEAWFKANDWTSDYDEARKRAKETGKVIFAYFTRSYAY' A
#
# COMPACT_ATOMS: atom_id res chain seq x y z
N MET A 1 -15.70 43.24 -19.78
CA MET A 1 -14.87 42.45 -18.82
C MET A 1 -14.37 41.21 -19.55
N THR A 2 -13.16 41.24 -20.10
CA THR A 2 -12.54 40.11 -20.80
C THR A 2 -11.37 39.61 -19.96
N LEU A 3 -11.61 38.54 -19.20
CA LEU A 3 -10.58 37.89 -18.38
C LEU A 3 -9.46 37.38 -19.30
N PRO A 4 -8.18 37.73 -19.08
CA PRO A 4 -7.12 37.38 -20.02
C PRO A 4 -6.88 35.87 -19.95
N ILE A 5 -7.27 35.19 -21.05
CA ILE A 5 -7.11 33.76 -21.35
C ILE A 5 -5.70 33.21 -21.06
N ARG A 6 -4.70 34.09 -20.96
CA ARG A 6 -3.30 33.75 -20.68
C ARG A 6 -3.03 33.27 -19.25
N ILE A 7 -3.85 33.62 -18.26
CA ILE A 7 -3.65 33.19 -16.86
C ILE A 7 -4.13 31.74 -16.66
N ALA A 8 -5.17 31.31 -17.36
CA ALA A 8 -5.71 29.96 -17.26
C ALA A 8 -4.74 28.87 -17.77
N ALA A 9 -3.93 29.19 -18.78
CA ALA A 9 -2.95 28.25 -19.33
C ALA A 9 -1.78 27.94 -18.36
N LEU A 10 -1.41 28.89 -17.51
CA LEU A 10 -0.28 28.72 -16.58
C LEU A 10 -0.64 27.80 -15.39
N VAL A 11 -1.90 27.84 -14.96
CA VAL A 11 -2.42 27.00 -13.86
C VAL A 11 -2.65 25.56 -14.33
N ALA A 12 -3.14 25.36 -15.55
CA ALA A 12 -3.34 24.02 -16.12
C ALA A 12 -2.02 23.26 -16.38
N GLY A 13 -0.95 23.96 -16.77
CA GLY A 13 0.37 23.34 -16.96
C GLY A 13 1.04 22.89 -15.66
N SER A 14 0.71 23.51 -14.52
CA SER A 14 1.33 23.22 -13.23
C SER A 14 0.77 21.97 -12.54
N LEU A 15 -0.43 21.51 -12.92
CA LEU A 15 -1.08 20.32 -12.35
C LEU A 15 -0.52 18.99 -12.86
N LEU A 16 0.12 18.98 -14.05
CA LEU A 16 0.72 17.77 -14.61
C LEU A 16 2.03 17.35 -13.90
N LEU A 17 2.65 18.25 -13.15
CA LEU A 17 3.89 18.00 -12.40
C LEU A 17 3.67 17.30 -11.04
N LEU A 18 2.41 17.16 -10.61
CA LEU A 18 2.04 16.50 -9.35
C LEU A 18 1.61 15.04 -9.53
N ALA A 19 1.57 14.53 -10.77
CA ALA A 19 1.31 13.11 -11.00
C ALA A 19 2.55 12.31 -10.56
N PRO A 20 2.46 11.44 -9.53
CA PRO A 20 3.53 10.51 -9.25
C PRO A 20 3.79 9.69 -10.53
N PRO A 21 5.06 9.42 -10.87
CA PRO A 21 5.36 8.68 -12.09
C PRO A 21 4.66 7.32 -12.01
N ALA A 22 3.78 7.03 -12.97
CA ALA A 22 3.02 5.79 -13.04
C ALA A 22 3.92 4.53 -12.99
N SER A 23 5.21 4.67 -13.31
CA SER A 23 6.23 3.62 -13.17
C SER A 23 6.40 3.14 -11.73
N ALA A 24 6.26 4.02 -10.73
CA ALA A 24 6.43 3.68 -9.32
C ALA A 24 5.40 2.65 -8.85
N GLN A 25 4.18 2.68 -9.39
CA GLN A 25 3.13 1.71 -9.06
C GLN A 25 3.43 0.33 -9.64
N SER A 26 3.86 0.27 -10.91
CA SER A 26 4.21 -1.00 -11.58
C SER A 26 5.36 -1.75 -10.89
N ASP A 27 6.30 -1.04 -10.27
CA ASP A 27 7.42 -1.66 -9.58
C ASP A 27 7.03 -2.21 -8.20
N LEU A 28 6.03 -1.63 -7.54
CA LEU A 28 5.47 -2.18 -6.31
C LEU A 28 4.69 -3.46 -6.56
N GLU A 29 3.95 -3.54 -7.66
CA GLU A 29 3.24 -4.76 -8.08
C GLU A 29 4.21 -5.91 -8.33
N LYS A 30 5.29 -5.66 -9.09
CA LYS A 30 6.36 -6.66 -9.30
C LYS A 30 6.99 -7.12 -7.98
N LYS A 31 7.26 -6.21 -7.05
CA LYS A 31 7.83 -6.54 -5.74
C LYS A 31 6.89 -7.39 -4.90
N ARG A 32 5.60 -7.03 -4.87
CA ARG A 32 4.54 -7.83 -4.23
C ARG A 32 4.48 -9.22 -4.83
N ASP A 33 4.38 -9.33 -6.15
CA ASP A 33 4.23 -10.62 -6.83
C ASP A 33 5.45 -11.52 -6.63
N LYS A 34 6.66 -10.93 -6.67
CA LYS A 34 7.88 -11.64 -6.29
C LYS A 34 7.80 -12.18 -4.87
N LYS A 35 7.35 -11.36 -3.90
CA LYS A 35 7.26 -11.72 -2.48
C LYS A 35 6.26 -12.85 -2.21
N LEU A 36 5.08 -12.76 -2.83
CA LEU A 36 4.03 -13.78 -2.72
C LEU A 36 4.43 -15.12 -3.35
N ASN A 37 5.40 -15.11 -4.27
CA ASN A 37 5.93 -16.31 -4.90
C ASN A 37 7.07 -17.00 -4.14
N GLU A 38 7.58 -16.39 -3.06
CA GLU A 38 8.66 -16.99 -2.26
C GLU A 38 8.19 -18.27 -1.55
N ALA A 39 9.05 -19.29 -1.49
CA ALA A 39 8.68 -20.61 -0.96
C ALA A 39 8.22 -20.58 0.50
N TRP A 40 8.85 -19.76 1.34
CA TRP A 40 8.44 -19.59 2.75
C TRP A 40 7.06 -18.95 2.86
N PHE A 41 6.67 -18.07 1.93
CA PHE A 41 5.34 -17.47 1.94
C PHE A 41 4.29 -18.53 1.60
N LYS A 42 4.55 -19.38 0.61
CA LYS A 42 3.62 -20.47 0.22
C LYS A 42 3.58 -21.64 1.22
N ALA A 43 4.64 -21.86 2.00
CA ALA A 43 4.75 -22.98 2.92
C ALA A 43 3.91 -22.84 4.21
N ASN A 44 3.27 -21.69 4.44
CA ASN A 44 2.53 -21.42 5.67
C ASN A 44 1.04 -21.14 5.37
N ASP A 45 0.15 -21.68 6.22
CA ASP A 45 -1.29 -21.40 6.17
C ASP A 45 -1.59 -20.05 6.85
N TRP A 46 -1.53 -18.98 6.05
CA TRP A 46 -1.93 -17.64 6.48
C TRP A 46 -3.43 -17.60 6.78
N THR A 47 -3.80 -16.87 7.82
CA THR A 47 -5.20 -16.53 8.13
C THR A 47 -5.37 -15.03 8.19
N SER A 48 -6.53 -14.53 7.76
CA SER A 48 -6.95 -13.13 7.95
C SER A 48 -7.75 -12.93 9.25
N ASP A 49 -8.04 -14.01 9.98
CA ASP A 49 -8.74 -13.95 11.26
C ASP A 49 -7.74 -13.77 12.42
N TYR A 50 -7.88 -12.65 13.13
CA TYR A 50 -7.00 -12.33 14.24
C TYR A 50 -7.19 -13.26 15.45
N ASP A 51 -8.42 -13.66 15.76
CA ASP A 51 -8.70 -14.54 16.91
C ASP A 51 -8.16 -15.94 16.65
N GLU A 52 -8.26 -16.42 15.41
CA GLU A 52 -7.64 -17.68 14.98
C GLU A 52 -6.10 -17.61 15.07
N ALA A 53 -5.49 -16.56 14.53
CA ALA A 53 -4.04 -16.35 14.62
C ALA A 53 -3.56 -16.30 16.08
N ARG A 54 -4.34 -15.65 16.95
CA ARG A 54 -4.03 -15.52 18.37
C ARG A 54 -4.13 -16.85 19.12
N LYS A 55 -5.16 -17.64 18.83
CA LYS A 55 -5.31 -18.98 19.39
C LYS A 55 -4.13 -19.88 19.00
N ARG A 56 -3.81 -19.93 17.70
CA ARG A 56 -2.71 -20.75 17.16
C ARG A 56 -1.35 -20.34 17.74
N ALA A 57 -1.10 -19.05 17.89
CA ALA A 57 0.13 -18.53 18.50
C ALA A 57 0.27 -18.99 19.97
N LYS A 58 -0.82 -18.92 20.75
CA LYS A 58 -0.85 -19.40 22.14
C LYS A 58 -0.58 -20.90 22.24
N GLU A 59 -1.20 -21.70 21.39
CA GLU A 59 -1.03 -23.17 21.37
C GLU A 59 0.38 -23.59 20.96
N THR A 60 1.00 -22.87 20.03
CA THR A 60 2.34 -23.19 19.50
C THR A 60 3.48 -22.49 20.25
N GLY A 61 3.17 -21.66 21.26
CA GLY A 61 4.15 -20.86 21.99
C GLY A 61 4.87 -19.81 21.13
N LYS A 62 4.28 -19.41 19.99
CA LYS A 62 4.86 -18.45 19.05
C LYS A 62 4.35 -17.03 19.32
N VAL A 63 5.17 -16.03 18.97
CA VAL A 63 4.78 -14.61 19.03
C VAL A 63 3.99 -14.21 17.78
N ILE A 64 3.08 -13.24 17.92
CA ILE A 64 2.35 -12.64 16.81
C ILE A 64 3.07 -11.36 16.40
N PHE A 65 3.48 -11.27 15.13
CA PHE A 65 3.91 -10.02 14.53
C PHE A 65 2.69 -9.31 13.93
N ALA A 66 2.12 -8.36 14.67
CA ALA A 66 1.00 -7.54 14.20
C ALA A 66 1.51 -6.18 13.72
N TYR A 67 0.99 -5.71 12.58
CA TYR A 67 1.17 -4.35 12.10
C TYR A 67 -0.10 -3.56 12.35
N PHE A 68 -0.04 -2.56 13.22
CA PHE A 68 -1.14 -1.64 13.46
C PHE A 68 -0.95 -0.42 12.58
N THR A 69 -1.88 -0.17 11.65
CA THR A 69 -1.96 1.15 11.01
C THR A 69 -2.37 2.14 12.10
N ARG A 70 -1.51 3.13 12.38
CA ARG A 70 -1.91 4.25 13.23
C ARG A 70 -3.04 4.99 12.49
N SER A 71 -4.26 4.88 12.98
CA SER A 71 -5.33 5.77 12.58
C SER A 71 -5.03 7.15 13.18
N TYR A 72 -4.56 8.09 12.37
CA TYR A 72 -4.70 9.50 12.73
C TYR A 72 -6.18 9.82 12.56
N ALA A 73 -6.94 9.70 13.64
CA ALA A 73 -8.26 10.31 13.70
C ALA A 73 -8.07 11.81 13.44
N TYR A 74 -8.66 12.30 12.35
CA TYR A 74 -8.81 13.72 12.05
C TYR A 74 -10.03 14.28 12.78
#